data_AF-A0A935KVK9-F1
#
_entry.id   AF-A0A935KVK9-F1
#
_cell.length_a   1.000
_cell.length_b   1.000
_cell.length_c   1.000
_cell.angle_alpha   90.00
_cell.angle_beta   90.00
_cell.angle_gamma   90.00
#
_symmetry.space_group_name_H-M   'P 1'
#
loop_
_entity.id
_entity.type
_entity.pdbx_description
1 polymer ?
#
loop_
_entity_poly.entity_id
_entity_poly.type
_entity_poly.pdbx_seq_one_letter_code
_entity_poly.pdbx_strand_id
1 'polypeptide(L)'
;MDVRHKAFTEALESFSYLTEVDMAALATQLDERLIDGLDNGKAQKFEYTLELCWKASKVALKEQEGIDEAAPKTVVKAWYLAGHLSEDDYLSLIAAIDDRNKLSHIYDPEAFATIVARLPTYAKLMQRVSKTLDA
;
A
#
# COMPACT_ATOMS: atom_id res chain seq x y z
N MET A 1 -2.01 -19.04 -9.12
CA MET A 1 -1.88 -17.66 -8.62
C MET A 1 -2.08 -16.72 -9.78
N ASP A 2 -3.11 -15.87 -9.72
CA ASP A 2 -3.36 -14.85 -10.75
C ASP A 2 -2.11 -13.97 -10.95
N VAL A 3 -1.88 -13.54 -12.20
CA VAL A 3 -0.71 -12.72 -12.58
C VAL A 3 -0.64 -11.45 -11.74
N ARG A 4 -1.79 -10.87 -11.37
CA ARG A 4 -1.84 -9.66 -10.54
C ARG A 4 -1.52 -9.95 -9.08
N HIS A 5 -1.94 -11.10 -8.56
CA HIS A 5 -1.56 -11.50 -7.20
C HIS A 5 -0.03 -11.67 -7.12
N LYS A 6 0.58 -12.39 -8.06
CA LYS A 6 2.05 -12.53 -8.10
C LYS A 6 2.76 -11.17 -8.14
N ALA A 7 2.33 -10.27 -9.03
CA ALA A 7 2.91 -8.93 -9.13
C ALA A 7 2.73 -8.12 -7.84
N PHE A 8 1.58 -8.26 -7.16
CA PHE A 8 1.33 -7.63 -5.87
C PHE A 8 2.29 -8.16 -4.79
N THR A 9 2.49 -9.48 -4.67
CA THR A 9 3.39 -10.07 -3.68
C THR A 9 4.84 -9.62 -3.88
N GLU A 10 5.33 -9.63 -5.13
CA GLU A 10 6.69 -9.15 -5.47
C GLU A 10 6.86 -7.65 -5.16
N ALA A 11 5.84 -6.84 -5.45
CA ALA A 11 5.82 -5.42 -5.11
C ALA A 11 5.89 -5.20 -3.59
N LEU A 12 5.07 -5.96 -2.85
CA LEU A 12 4.94 -5.87 -1.42
C LEU A 12 6.20 -6.29 -0.67
N GLU A 13 6.93 -7.30 -1.16
CA GLU A 13 8.22 -7.70 -0.59
C GLU A 13 9.21 -6.53 -0.62
N SER A 14 9.39 -5.92 -1.80
CA SER A 14 10.29 -4.78 -1.96
C SER A 14 9.84 -3.55 -1.18
N PHE A 15 8.54 -3.27 -1.14
CA PHE A 15 7.98 -2.18 -0.34
C PHE A 15 8.22 -2.40 1.16
N SER A 16 7.92 -3.59 1.67
CA SER A 16 8.10 -3.96 3.09
C SER A 16 9.55 -3.76 3.52
N TYR A 17 10.49 -4.28 2.73
CA TYR A 17 11.93 -4.10 2.98
C TYR A 17 12.31 -2.62 3.13
N LEU A 18 11.89 -1.77 2.19
CA LEU A 18 12.25 -0.35 2.21
C LEU A 18 11.66 0.41 3.40
N THR A 19 10.49 0.00 3.90
CA THR A 19 9.89 0.63 5.08
C THR A 19 10.62 0.29 6.39
N GLU A 20 11.42 -0.77 6.41
CA GLU A 20 12.19 -1.22 7.57
C GLU A 20 13.64 -0.72 7.56
N VAL A 21 14.10 -0.11 6.45
CA VAL A 21 15.44 0.48 6.35
C VAL A 21 15.60 1.63 7.34
N ASP A 22 16.67 1.57 8.13
CA ASP A 22 17.06 2.62 9.09
C ASP A 22 17.61 3.85 8.35
N MET A 23 16.72 4.80 8.07
CA MET A 23 17.06 6.05 7.41
C MET A 23 17.96 6.94 8.27
N ALA A 24 17.86 6.85 9.59
CA ALA A 24 18.68 7.66 10.49
C ALA A 24 20.15 7.21 10.40
N ALA A 25 20.39 5.89 10.38
CA ALA A 25 21.72 5.35 10.15
C ALA A 25 22.28 5.78 8.78
N LEU A 26 21.49 5.69 7.71
CA LEU A 26 21.91 6.12 6.37
C LEU A 26 22.20 7.62 6.29
N ALA A 27 21.41 8.46 6.97
CA ALA A 27 21.60 9.91 6.99
C ALA A 27 22.93 10.34 7.64
N THR A 28 23.59 9.47 8.42
CA THR A 28 24.94 9.74 8.93
C THR A 28 26.04 9.56 7.88
N GLN A 29 25.74 8.90 6.76
CA GLN A 29 26.71 8.52 5.72
C GLN A 29 26.40 9.12 4.35
N LEU A 30 25.14 9.46 4.10
CA LEU A 30 24.65 9.95 2.81
C LEU A 30 24.30 11.44 2.87
N ASP A 31 24.46 12.12 1.74
CA ASP A 31 23.99 13.48 1.52
C ASP A 31 22.47 13.58 1.66
N GLU A 32 21.96 14.69 2.18
CA GLU A 32 20.52 14.92 2.40
C GLU A 32 19.67 14.72 1.14
N ARG A 33 20.21 15.03 -0.05
CA ARG A 33 19.50 14.84 -1.33
C ARG A 33 19.32 13.37 -1.69
N LEU A 34 20.23 12.51 -1.24
CA LEU A 34 20.09 11.05 -1.42
C LEU A 34 19.05 10.48 -0.45
N ILE A 35 18.99 10.99 0.77
CA ILE A 35 17.96 10.63 1.75
C ILE A 35 16.58 11.03 1.25
N ASP A 36 16.43 12.26 0.76
CA ASP A 36 15.21 12.74 0.11
C ASP A 36 14.81 11.83 -1.07
N GLY A 37 15.76 11.48 -1.95
CA GLY A 37 15.51 10.56 -3.06
C GLY A 37 15.03 9.18 -2.61
N LEU A 38 15.55 8.66 -1.50
CA LEU A 38 15.12 7.38 -0.93
C LEU A 38 13.70 7.45 -0.36
N ASP A 39 13.32 8.52 0.34
CA ASP A 39 11.96 8.71 0.85
C ASP A 39 10.95 8.88 -0.30
N ASN A 40 11.31 9.60 -1.35
CA ASN A 40 10.53 9.63 -2.60
C ASN A 40 10.38 8.24 -3.22
N GLY A 41 11.44 7.43 -3.21
CA GLY A 41 11.39 6.02 -3.64
C GLY A 41 10.44 5.17 -2.80
N LYS A 42 10.39 5.38 -1.48
CA LYS A 42 9.44 4.70 -0.57
C LYS A 42 8.00 5.10 -0.88
N ALA A 43 7.74 6.38 -1.11
CA ALA A 43 6.42 6.88 -1.49
C ALA A 43 5.94 6.26 -2.81
N GLN A 44 6.80 6.27 -3.84
CA GLN A 44 6.48 5.62 -5.13
C GLN A 44 6.19 4.13 -4.95
N LYS A 45 6.99 3.43 -4.13
CA LYS A 45 6.80 2.01 -3.80
C LYS A 45 5.45 1.74 -3.15
N PHE A 46 5.06 2.59 -2.21
CA PHE A 46 3.72 2.55 -1.64
C PHE A 46 2.62 2.76 -2.70
N GLU A 47 2.72 3.78 -3.56
CA GLU A 47 1.68 4.08 -4.54
C GLU A 47 1.39 2.90 -5.47
N TYR A 48 2.43 2.34 -6.09
CA TYR A 48 2.23 1.24 -7.05
C TYR A 48 1.90 -0.09 -6.35
N THR A 49 2.38 -0.31 -5.13
CA THR A 49 2.03 -1.51 -4.35
C THR A 49 0.57 -1.47 -3.92
N LEU A 50 0.06 -0.31 -3.47
CA LEU A 50 -1.35 -0.13 -3.16
C LEU A 50 -2.23 -0.29 -4.42
N GLU A 51 -1.75 0.20 -5.57
CA GLU A 51 -2.42 0.02 -6.87
C GLU A 51 -2.59 -1.46 -7.22
N LEU A 52 -1.54 -2.26 -7.04
CA LEU A 52 -1.58 -3.70 -7.25
C LEU A 52 -2.46 -4.40 -6.22
N CYS A 53 -2.39 -3.98 -4.94
CA CYS A 53 -3.21 -4.52 -3.86
C CYS A 53 -4.70 -4.45 -4.20
N TRP A 54 -5.24 -3.26 -4.50
CA TRP A 54 -6.67 -3.13 -4.77
C TRP A 54 -7.09 -3.82 -6.08
N LYS A 55 -6.20 -3.88 -7.08
CA LYS A 55 -6.45 -4.62 -8.33
C LYS A 55 -6.47 -6.13 -8.14
N ALA A 56 -5.64 -6.67 -7.25
CA ALA A 56 -5.66 -8.08 -6.89
C ALA A 56 -6.92 -8.41 -6.07
N SER A 57 -7.28 -7.58 -5.08
CA SER A 57 -8.54 -7.69 -4.35
C SER A 57 -9.75 -7.61 -5.28
N LYS A 58 -9.73 -6.74 -6.30
CA LYS A 58 -10.80 -6.66 -7.30
C LYS A 58 -10.99 -7.98 -8.05
N VAL A 59 -9.89 -8.63 -8.46
CA VAL A 59 -9.96 -9.91 -9.18
C VAL A 59 -10.52 -10.98 -8.26
N ALA A 60 -9.99 -11.10 -7.03
CA ALA A 60 -10.48 -12.06 -6.05
C ALA A 60 -11.97 -11.84 -5.72
N LEU A 61 -12.39 -10.59 -5.51
CA LEU A 61 -13.79 -10.22 -5.28
C LEU A 61 -14.71 -10.68 -6.42
N LYS A 62 -14.26 -10.53 -7.67
CA LYS A 62 -15.02 -10.98 -8.83
C LYS A 62 -15.09 -12.51 -8.93
N GLU A 63 -14.00 -13.19 -8.62
CA GLU A 63 -13.90 -14.66 -8.72
C GLU A 63 -14.65 -15.37 -7.59
N GLN A 64 -14.57 -14.85 -6.36
CA GLN A 64 -15.13 -15.47 -5.16
C GLN A 64 -16.58 -15.04 -4.90
N GLU A 65 -16.91 -13.76 -5.08
CA GLU A 65 -18.22 -13.19 -4.72
C GLU A 65 -19.07 -12.81 -5.93
N GLY A 66 -18.51 -12.85 -7.15
CA GLY A 66 -19.20 -12.40 -8.36
C GLY A 66 -19.41 -10.88 -8.44
N ILE A 67 -18.73 -10.10 -7.61
CA ILE A 67 -18.88 -8.64 -7.52
C ILE A 67 -17.79 -7.94 -8.36
N ASP A 68 -18.17 -7.04 -9.27
CA ASP A 68 -17.25 -6.29 -10.15
C ASP A 68 -17.32 -4.78 -9.89
N GLU A 69 -16.54 -4.34 -8.90
CA GLU A 69 -16.43 -2.93 -8.53
C GLU A 69 -15.32 -2.20 -9.31
N ALA A 70 -15.52 -0.92 -9.63
CA ALA A 70 -14.64 -0.18 -10.55
C ALA A 70 -13.60 0.72 -9.86
N ALA A 71 -13.77 1.05 -8.58
CA ALA A 71 -12.95 2.03 -7.87
C ALA A 71 -12.26 1.42 -6.63
N PRO A 72 -11.05 1.89 -6.25
CA PRO A 72 -10.30 1.31 -5.12
C PRO A 72 -11.12 1.26 -3.82
N LYS A 73 -11.79 2.37 -3.47
CA LYS A 73 -12.60 2.43 -2.24
C LYS A 73 -13.84 1.53 -2.30
N THR A 74 -14.46 1.35 -3.46
CA THR A 74 -15.65 0.49 -3.58
C THR A 74 -15.26 -0.98 -3.56
N VAL A 75 -14.13 -1.36 -4.18
CA VAL A 75 -13.53 -2.69 -4.07
C VAL A 75 -13.20 -3.03 -2.61
N VAL A 76 -12.49 -2.13 -1.91
CA VAL A 76 -12.12 -2.35 -0.49
C VAL A 76 -13.35 -2.48 0.39
N LYS A 77 -14.40 -1.67 0.16
CA LYS A 77 -15.66 -1.77 0.89
C LYS A 77 -16.37 -3.10 0.62
N ALA A 78 -16.44 -3.55 -0.63
CA ALA A 78 -17.06 -4.82 -0.98
C ALA A 78 -16.29 -6.01 -0.39
N TRP A 79 -14.96 -5.97 -0.41
CA TRP A 79 -14.09 -6.99 0.20
C TRP A 79 -14.33 -7.11 1.71
N TYR A 80 -14.48 -5.97 2.40
CA TYR A 80 -14.88 -5.92 3.81
C TYR A 80 -16.28 -6.50 4.05
N LEU A 81 -17.28 -6.08 3.27
CA LEU A 81 -18.66 -6.55 3.42
C LEU A 81 -18.83 -8.05 3.14
N ALA A 82 -17.96 -8.64 2.32
CA ALA A 82 -17.88 -10.07 2.08
C ALA A 82 -17.19 -10.85 3.22
N GLY A 83 -16.68 -10.16 4.25
CA GLY A 83 -16.08 -10.79 5.44
C GLY A 83 -14.59 -11.09 5.33
N HIS A 84 -13.92 -10.61 4.27
CA HIS A 84 -12.49 -10.86 4.05
C HIS A 84 -11.58 -9.93 4.86
N LEU A 85 -12.09 -8.83 5.40
CA LEU A 85 -11.33 -7.85 6.19
C LEU A 85 -11.94 -7.64 7.57
N SER A 86 -11.09 -7.31 8.54
CA SER A 86 -11.53 -6.68 9.78
C SER A 86 -11.96 -5.23 9.53
N GLU A 87 -12.76 -4.66 10.44
CA GLU A 87 -13.11 -3.23 10.38
C GLU A 87 -11.87 -2.33 10.44
N ASP A 88 -10.90 -2.66 11.30
CA ASP A 88 -9.64 -1.93 11.42
C ASP A 88 -8.83 -1.95 10.12
N ASP A 89 -8.74 -3.10 9.45
CA ASP A 89 -8.04 -3.23 8.17
C ASP A 89 -8.77 -2.47 7.05
N TYR A 90 -10.11 -2.53 7.04
CA TYR A 90 -10.93 -1.75 6.12
C TYR A 90 -10.67 -0.24 6.26
N LEU A 91 -10.78 0.30 7.48
CA LEU A 91 -10.55 1.72 7.76
C LEU A 91 -9.11 2.13 7.42
N SER A 92 -8.14 1.27 7.73
CA SER A 92 -6.73 1.51 7.42
C SER A 92 -6.46 1.51 5.91
N LEU A 93 -7.12 0.66 5.12
CA LEU A 93 -7.01 0.67 3.66
C LEU A 93 -7.62 1.92 3.05
N ILE A 94 -8.75 2.39 3.58
CA ILE A 94 -9.35 3.66 3.15
C ILE A 94 -8.39 4.83 3.42
N ALA A 95 -7.78 4.87 4.61
CA ALA A 95 -6.78 5.88 4.95
C ALA A 95 -5.53 5.81 4.04
N ALA A 96 -5.04 4.60 3.72
CA ALA A 96 -3.94 4.40 2.79
C ALA A 96 -4.29 4.94 1.38
N ILE A 97 -5.51 4.66 0.88
CA ILE A 97 -5.96 5.20 -0.41
C ILE A 97 -6.01 6.72 -0.38
N ASP A 98 -6.46 7.32 0.72
CA ASP A 98 -6.50 8.78 0.86
C ASP A 98 -5.11 9.41 0.93
N ASP A 99 -4.16 8.79 1.62
CA ASP A 99 -2.77 9.26 1.64
C ASP A 99 -2.11 9.11 0.26
N ARG A 100 -2.37 8.01 -0.46
CA ARG A 100 -1.92 7.83 -1.86
C ARG A 100 -2.46 8.92 -2.76
N ASN A 101 -3.73 9.29 -2.63
CA ASN A 101 -4.32 10.38 -3.42
C ASN A 101 -3.69 11.75 -3.11
N LYS A 102 -3.17 11.95 -1.90
CA LYS A 102 -2.47 13.19 -1.54
C LYS A 102 -1.07 13.25 -2.12
N LEU A 103 -0.37 12.11 -2.27
CA LEU A 103 1.00 12.08 -2.80
C LEU A 103 1.14 12.75 -4.18
N SER A 104 0.13 12.62 -5.05
CA SER A 104 0.12 13.29 -6.36
C SER A 104 -0.07 14.82 -6.31
N HIS A 105 -0.36 15.38 -5.14
CA HIS A 105 -0.63 16.80 -4.92
C HIS A 105 0.31 17.43 -3.88
N ILE A 106 1.40 16.75 -3.54
CA ILE A 106 2.34 17.24 -2.53
C ILE A 106 3.20 18.37 -3.09
N TYR A 107 2.87 19.57 -2.62
CA TYR A 107 3.78 20.71 -2.52
C TYR A 107 4.17 21.00 -1.06
N ASP A 108 3.66 20.19 -0.12
CA ASP A 108 3.82 20.35 1.33
C ASP A 108 4.74 19.25 1.91
N PRO A 109 5.98 19.61 2.29
CA PRO A 109 6.94 18.67 2.88
C PRO A 109 6.46 18.02 4.18
N GLU A 110 5.65 18.71 5.00
CA GLU A 110 5.17 18.17 6.27
C GLU A 110 4.15 17.05 6.06
N ALA A 111 3.26 17.24 5.09
CA ALA A 111 2.32 16.21 4.65
C ALA A 111 3.05 14.98 4.10
N PHE A 112 4.10 15.18 3.31
CA PHE A 112 4.93 14.10 2.78
C PHE A 112 5.61 13.29 3.88
N ALA A 113 6.31 13.96 4.80
CA ALA A 113 6.99 13.31 5.92
C ALA A 113 6.01 12.51 6.78
N THR A 114 4.80 13.05 7.01
CA THR A 114 3.73 12.36 7.75
C THR A 114 3.28 11.08 7.05
N ILE A 115 3.14 11.09 5.72
CA ILE A 115 2.77 9.90 4.95
C ILE A 115 3.90 8.87 4.96
N VAL A 116 5.15 9.30 4.73
CA VAL A 116 6.34 8.44 4.76
C VAL A 116 6.45 7.71 6.11
N ALA A 117 6.19 8.40 7.22
CA ALA A 117 6.20 7.81 8.55
C ALA A 117 5.13 6.72 8.78
N ARG A 118 4.03 6.74 8.01
CA ARG A 118 2.96 5.71 8.09
C ARG A 118 3.21 4.48 7.23
N LEU A 119 4.15 4.54 6.29
CA LEU A 119 4.38 3.46 5.32
C LEU A 119 4.65 2.08 5.96
N PRO A 120 5.40 1.94 7.08
CA PRO A 120 5.57 0.64 7.72
C PRO A 120 4.24 0.00 8.18
N THR A 121 3.28 0.82 8.61
CA THR A 121 1.93 0.37 8.98
C THR A 121 1.17 -0.12 7.75
N TYR A 122 1.27 0.61 6.63
CA TYR A 122 0.64 0.22 5.36
C TYR A 122 1.25 -1.04 4.75
N ALA A 123 2.57 -1.26 4.89
CA ALA A 123 3.21 -2.50 4.47
C ALA A 123 2.64 -3.70 5.23
N LYS A 124 2.56 -3.62 6.57
CA LYS A 124 1.96 -4.67 7.41
C LYS A 124 0.49 -4.91 7.11
N LEU A 125 -0.26 -3.85 6.79
CA LEU A 125 -1.65 -3.96 6.35
C LEU A 125 -1.76 -4.74 5.04
N MET A 126 -0.98 -4.38 4.02
CA MET A 126 -0.98 -5.08 2.73
C MET A 126 -0.52 -6.53 2.85
N GLN A 127 0.37 -6.87 3.79
CA GLN A 127 0.72 -8.26 4.11
C GLN A 127 -0.47 -9.04 4.66
N ARG A 128 -1.33 -8.43 5.47
CA ARG A 128 -2.58 -9.07 5.91
C ARG A 128 -3.54 -9.28 4.75
N VAL A 129 -3.72 -8.26 3.91
CA VAL A 129 -4.55 -8.37 2.70
C VAL A 129 -4.05 -9.46 1.76
N SER A 130 -2.74 -9.57 1.52
CA SER A 130 -2.18 -10.63 0.67
C SER A 130 -2.60 -12.02 1.15
N LYS A 131 -2.62 -12.26 2.46
CA LYS A 131 -3.05 -13.55 3.04
C LYS A 131 -4.52 -13.85 2.79
N THR A 132 -5.38 -12.84 2.64
CA THR A 132 -6.80 -13.04 2.31
C THR A 132 -7.02 -13.40 0.85
N LEU A 133 -6.01 -13.18 -0.01
CA LEU A 133 -6.07 -13.50 -1.44
C LEU A 133 -5.54 -14.91 -1.76
N ASP A 134 -4.85 -15.55 -0.82
CA ASP A 134 -4.35 -16.93 -0.92
C ASP A 134 -5.38 -17.99 -0.45
N ALA A 135 -6.49 -17.54 0.14
CA ALA A 135 -7.57 -18.39 0.66
C ALA A 135 -8.59 -18.72 -0.44
#